data_AF-A0A9C8MKC0-F1
#
_entry.id   AF-A0A9C8MKC0-F1
#
_cell.length_a   1.000
_cell.length_b   1.000
_cell.length_c   1.000
_cell.angle_alpha   90.00
_cell.angle_beta   90.00
_cell.angle_gamma   90.00
#
_symmetry.space_group_name_H-M   'P 1'
#
loop_
_entity.id
_entity.type
_entity.pdbx_description
1 polymer ?
#
loop_
_entity_poly.entity_id
_entity_poly.type
_entity_poly.pdbx_seq_one_letter_code
_entity_poly.pdbx_strand_id
1 'polypeptide(L)'
;YIPRDESQRDPGAAEDALRDFNTLIKRFPNSRYAEDTAQRIVYLRNRLAQHEVNVANYYMRRGSYLAAANRAKYVIENYDRTPMMPDALMVMAKAYKIMGMTDLSADALRVLQLNYPGHDGVAKVAQTKNVE
;
A
#
# COMPACT_ATOMS: atom_id res chain seq x y z
N TYR A 1 25.50 12.26 -7.37
CA TYR A 1 24.11 11.87 -7.69
C TYR A 1 23.35 11.81 -6.38
N ILE A 2 22.28 12.59 -6.19
CA ILE A 2 21.44 12.53 -4.98
C ILE A 2 20.32 11.51 -5.28
N PRO A 3 20.24 10.37 -4.57
CA PRO A 3 19.14 9.43 -4.75
C PRO A 3 17.83 10.15 -4.39
N ARG A 4 16.92 10.29 -5.36
CA ARG A 4 15.59 10.85 -5.13
C ARG A 4 14.61 9.70 -5.12
N ASP A 5 13.87 9.56 -4.02
CA ASP A 5 12.81 8.56 -3.90
C ASP A 5 11.66 8.92 -4.87
N GLU A 6 11.50 8.13 -5.93
CA GLU A 6 10.49 8.35 -6.97
C GLU A 6 9.05 8.14 -6.47
N SER A 7 8.87 7.49 -5.32
CA SER A 7 7.57 7.32 -4.67
C SER A 7 7.09 8.59 -3.96
N GLN A 8 7.93 9.62 -3.83
CA GLN A 8 7.55 10.93 -3.26
C GLN A 8 7.08 11.93 -4.33
N ARG A 9 7.13 11.55 -5.61
CA ARG A 9 6.68 12.39 -6.74
C ARG A 9 5.21 12.14 -7.06
N ASP A 10 4.64 13.08 -7.82
CA ASP A 10 3.30 12.97 -8.38
C ASP A 10 3.11 11.63 -9.12
N PRO A 11 2.11 10.80 -8.75
CA PRO A 11 1.92 9.48 -9.32
C PRO A 11 1.24 9.48 -10.69
N GLY A 12 0.69 10.60 -11.16
CA GLY A 12 -0.17 10.64 -12.36
C GLY A 12 0.44 9.96 -13.59
N ALA A 13 1.70 10.26 -13.91
CA ALA A 13 2.38 9.62 -15.04
C ALA A 13 2.60 8.11 -14.86
N ALA A 14 2.76 7.64 -13.61
CA ALA A 14 2.88 6.22 -13.30
C ALA A 14 1.52 5.50 -13.38
N GLU A 15 0.43 6.17 -13.02
CA GLU A 15 -0.94 5.66 -13.18
C GLU A 15 -1.33 5.53 -14.66
N ASP A 16 -1.04 6.55 -15.47
CA ASP A 16 -1.28 6.53 -16.91
C ASP A 16 -0.49 5.39 -17.57
N ALA A 17 0.81 5.27 -17.25
CA ALA A 17 1.65 4.19 -17.76
C ALA A 17 1.12 2.81 -17.35
N LEU A 18 0.67 2.65 -16.10
CA LEU A 18 0.09 1.39 -15.63
C LEU A 18 -1.18 1.04 -16.40
N ARG A 19 -2.05 2.02 -16.68
CA ARG A 19 -3.27 1.83 -17.49
C ARG A 19 -2.95 1.38 -18.92
N ASP A 20 -1.96 2.00 -19.54
CA ASP A 20 -1.56 1.71 -20.92
C ASP A 20 -0.92 0.32 -21.02
N PHE A 21 -0.03 -0.04 -20.11
CA PHE A 21 0.56 -1.38 -20.06
C PHE A 21 -0.47 -2.48 -19.79
N ASN A 22 -1.44 -2.22 -18.89
CA ASN A 22 -2.55 -3.16 -18.69
C ASN A 22 -3.39 -3.34 -19.96
N THR A 23 -3.59 -2.27 -20.72
CA THR A 23 -4.29 -2.33 -22.01
C THR A 23 -3.52 -3.17 -23.03
N LEU A 24 -2.19 -3.02 -23.08
CA LEU A 24 -1.32 -3.79 -23.97
C LEU A 24 -1.38 -5.29 -23.68
N ILE A 25 -1.20 -5.72 -22.42
CA ILE A 25 -1.28 -7.15 -22.06
C ILE A 25 -2.67 -7.71 -22.31
N LYS A 26 -3.72 -6.94 -21.99
CA LYS A 26 -5.11 -7.42 -22.15
C LYS A 26 -5.50 -7.59 -23.63
N ARG A 27 -5.06 -6.69 -24.50
CA ARG A 27 -5.43 -6.71 -25.94
C ARG A 27 -4.47 -7.54 -26.79
N PHE A 28 -3.19 -7.59 -26.41
CA PHE A 28 -2.14 -8.22 -27.20
C PHE A 28 -1.26 -9.16 -26.35
N PRO A 29 -1.84 -10.22 -25.76
CA PRO A 29 -1.12 -11.10 -24.83
C PRO A 29 0.08 -11.83 -25.47
N ASN A 30 0.05 -12.05 -26.78
CA ASN A 30 1.13 -12.73 -27.53
C ASN A 30 2.11 -11.74 -28.20
N SER A 31 2.06 -10.46 -27.81
CA SER A 31 3.01 -9.46 -28.31
C SER A 31 4.44 -9.81 -27.92
N ARG A 32 5.41 -9.49 -28.78
CA ARG A 32 6.85 -9.55 -28.44
C ARG A 32 7.23 -8.71 -27.21
N TYR A 33 6.38 -7.77 -26.81
CA TYR A 33 6.57 -6.90 -25.65
C TYR A 33 5.83 -7.35 -24.39
N ALA A 34 5.06 -8.46 -24.45
CA ALA A 34 4.19 -8.87 -23.35
C ALA A 34 4.97 -9.16 -22.06
N GLU A 35 6.12 -9.83 -22.16
CA GLU A 35 6.96 -10.17 -21.01
C GLU A 35 7.54 -8.93 -20.32
N ASP A 36 8.17 -8.03 -21.08
CA ASP A 36 8.69 -6.75 -20.55
C ASP A 36 7.58 -5.89 -19.96
N THR A 37 6.41 -5.87 -20.60
CA THR A 37 5.24 -5.14 -20.09
C THR A 37 4.77 -5.69 -18.74
N ALA A 38 4.79 -7.01 -18.56
CA ALA A 38 4.39 -7.63 -17.29
C ALA A 38 5.34 -7.21 -16.15
N GLN A 39 6.65 -7.17 -16.42
CA GLN A 39 7.64 -6.70 -15.45
C GLN A 39 7.45 -5.22 -15.11
N ARG A 40 7.15 -4.37 -16.11
CA ARG A 40 6.86 -2.93 -15.89
C ARG A 40 5.60 -2.71 -15.06
N ILE A 41 4.56 -3.52 -15.27
CA ILE A 41 3.34 -3.47 -14.45
C ILE A 41 3.68 -3.78 -12.99
N VAL A 42 4.46 -4.83 -12.72
CA VAL A 42 4.90 -5.17 -11.35
C VAL A 42 5.68 -4.01 -10.73
N TYR A 43 6.63 -3.43 -11.47
CA TYR A 43 7.39 -2.27 -11.01
C TYR A 43 6.49 -1.08 -10.65
N LEU A 44 5.57 -0.71 -11.54
CA LEU A 44 4.66 0.43 -11.32
C LEU A 44 3.71 0.18 -10.15
N ARG A 45 3.16 -1.04 -10.02
CA ARG A 45 2.31 -1.41 -8.88
C ARG A 45 3.06 -1.26 -7.56
N ASN A 46 4.30 -1.76 -7.49
CA ASN A 46 5.13 -1.62 -6.29
C ASN A 46 5.40 -0.16 -5.95
N ARG A 47 5.73 0.66 -6.96
CA ARG A 47 5.99 2.09 -6.78
C ARG A 47 4.75 2.86 -6.31
N LEU A 48 3.59 2.61 -6.90
CA LEU A 48 2.34 3.27 -6.52
C LEU A 48 1.87 2.83 -5.12
N ALA A 49 2.03 1.56 -4.78
CA ALA A 49 1.75 1.08 -3.42
C ALA A 49 2.65 1.77 -2.38
N GLN A 50 3.94 1.93 -2.67
CA GLN A 50 4.87 2.66 -1.81
C GLN A 50 4.46 4.13 -1.62
N HIS A 51 4.04 4.79 -2.71
CA HIS A 51 3.54 6.17 -2.66
C HIS A 51 2.34 6.28 -1.69
N GLU A 52 1.34 5.43 -1.84
CA GLU A 52 0.14 5.45 -1.00
C GLU A 52 0.46 5.15 0.48
N VAL A 53 1.35 4.19 0.77
CA VAL A 53 1.83 3.94 2.13
C VAL A 53 2.57 5.15 2.69
N ASN A 54 3.37 5.85 1.88
CA ASN A 54 4.05 7.08 2.31
C ASN A 54 3.06 8.19 2.66
N VAL A 55 1.99 8.34 1.87
CA VAL A 55 0.90 9.29 2.15
C VAL A 55 0.11 8.88 3.40
N ALA A 56 -0.16 7.58 3.60
CA ALA A 56 -0.79 7.06 4.81
C ALA A 56 0.09 7.34 6.05
N ASN A 57 1.38 7.02 5.94
CA ASN A 57 2.55 7.58 6.65
C ASN A 57 2.35 9.00 7.16
N TYR A 58 2.21 9.91 6.21
CA TYR A 58 2.09 11.33 6.45
C TYR A 58 0.81 11.67 7.24
N TYR A 59 -0.34 11.09 6.87
CA TYR A 59 -1.59 11.34 7.57
C TYR A 59 -1.61 10.82 9.01
N MET A 60 -0.99 9.66 9.27
CA MET A 60 -0.80 9.16 10.64
C MET A 60 -0.06 10.18 11.52
N ARG A 61 1.05 10.75 11.02
CA ARG A 61 1.83 11.76 11.75
C ARG A 61 1.06 13.07 11.97
N ARG A 62 0.09 13.37 11.12
CA ARG A 62 -0.75 14.58 11.19
C ARG A 62 -2.03 14.37 12.01
N GLY A 63 -2.26 13.19 12.57
CA GLY A 63 -3.46 12.85 13.33
C GLY A 63 -4.72 12.64 12.47
N SER A 64 -4.59 12.53 11.15
CA SER A 64 -5.70 12.28 10.24
C SER A 64 -5.86 10.76 10.00
N TYR A 65 -6.36 10.06 11.03
CA TYR A 65 -6.41 8.60 11.03
C TYR A 65 -7.37 8.01 9.99
N LEU A 66 -8.50 8.67 9.74
CA LEU A 66 -9.44 8.26 8.70
C LEU A 66 -8.79 8.33 7.30
N ALA A 67 -8.07 9.42 7.01
CA ALA A 67 -7.35 9.55 5.74
C ALA A 67 -6.23 8.51 5.61
N ALA A 68 -5.49 8.25 6.70
CA ALA A 68 -4.47 7.20 6.71
C ALA A 68 -5.08 5.81 6.45
N ALA A 69 -6.20 5.47 7.11
CA ALA A 69 -6.90 4.21 6.89
C ALA A 69 -7.39 4.09 5.43
N ASN A 70 -7.94 5.16 4.85
CA ASN A 70 -8.40 5.16 3.46
C ASN A 70 -7.25 4.94 2.46
N ARG A 71 -6.08 5.56 2.70
CA ARG A 71 -4.89 5.36 1.87
C ARG A 71 -4.35 3.94 1.98
N ALA A 72 -4.27 3.40 3.18
CA ALA A 72 -3.91 2.00 3.39
C ALA A 72 -4.91 1.03 2.73
N LYS A 73 -6.21 1.33 2.82
CA LYS A 73 -7.27 0.54 2.17
C LYS A 73 -7.12 0.53 0.66
N TYR A 74 -6.80 1.67 0.07
CA TYR A 74 -6.56 1.76 -1.37
C TYR A 74 -5.43 0.83 -1.82
N VAL A 75 -4.34 0.72 -1.05
CA VAL A 75 -3.25 -0.23 -1.35
C VAL A 75 -3.72 -1.67 -1.31
N ILE A 76 -4.49 -2.04 -0.28
CA ILE A 76 -4.99 -3.41 -0.09
C ILE A 76 -5.91 -3.81 -1.23
N GLU A 77 -6.78 -2.89 -1.69
CA GLU A 77 -7.77 -3.17 -2.74
C GLU A 77 -7.18 -3.13 -4.15
N ASN A 78 -6.21 -2.25 -4.42
CA ASN A 78 -5.74 -1.99 -5.80
C ASN A 78 -4.35 -2.56 -6.11
N TYR A 79 -3.51 -2.75 -5.09
CA TYR A 79 -2.11 -3.13 -5.21
C TYR A 79 -1.79 -4.42 -4.43
N ASP A 80 -2.55 -5.47 -4.73
CA ASP A 80 -2.31 -6.80 -4.20
C ASP A 80 -0.90 -7.32 -4.51
N ARG A 81 -0.37 -8.15 -3.61
CA ARG A 81 0.94 -8.82 -3.72
C ARG A 81 2.15 -7.88 -3.86
N THR A 82 1.97 -6.58 -3.62
CA THR A 82 3.10 -5.66 -3.54
C THR A 82 3.85 -5.81 -2.21
N PRO A 83 5.17 -5.52 -2.16
CA PRO A 83 5.94 -5.55 -0.92
C PRO A 83 5.42 -4.63 0.18
N MET A 84 4.57 -3.65 -0.18
CA MET A 84 3.99 -2.66 0.72
C MET A 84 2.70 -3.12 1.40
N MET A 85 2.16 -4.28 1.03
CA MET A 85 0.96 -4.86 1.62
C MET A 85 1.02 -4.98 3.17
N PRO A 86 2.09 -5.53 3.79
CA PRO A 86 2.14 -5.63 5.24
C PRO A 86 2.17 -4.26 5.94
N ASP A 87 2.85 -3.27 5.36
CA ASP A 87 2.88 -1.91 5.89
C ASP A 87 1.52 -1.22 5.77
N ALA A 88 0.80 -1.42 4.66
CA ALA A 88 -0.56 -0.92 4.51
C ALA A 88 -1.50 -1.53 5.58
N LEU A 89 -1.45 -2.85 5.78
CA LEU A 89 -2.23 -3.53 6.83
C LEU A 89 -1.87 -3.01 8.23
N MET A 90 -0.59 -2.78 8.51
CA MET A 90 -0.15 -2.19 9.77
C MET A 90 -0.74 -0.78 9.97
N VAL A 91 -0.63 0.10 8.97
CA VAL A 91 -1.15 1.48 9.07
C VAL A 91 -2.66 1.47 9.27
N MET A 92 -3.39 0.62 8.53
CA MET A 92 -4.82 0.44 8.68
C MET A 92 -5.20 -0.02 10.09
N ALA A 93 -4.55 -1.08 10.60
CA ALA A 93 -4.82 -1.60 11.94
C ALA A 93 -4.56 -0.56 13.04
N LYS A 94 -3.45 0.20 12.92
CA LYS A 94 -3.13 1.30 13.83
C LYS A 94 -4.18 2.41 13.77
N ALA A 95 -4.54 2.87 12.58
CA ALA A 95 -5.51 3.93 12.39
C ALA A 95 -6.87 3.55 13.00
N TYR A 96 -7.36 2.33 12.73
CA TYR A 96 -8.60 1.84 13.34
C TYR A 96 -8.53 1.75 14.86
N LYS A 97 -7.40 1.29 15.41
CA LYS A 97 -7.21 1.20 16.86
C LYS A 97 -7.33 2.57 17.53
N ILE A 98 -6.62 3.56 16.98
CA ILE A 98 -6.62 4.93 17.47
C ILE A 98 -8.02 5.56 17.40
N MET A 99 -8.80 5.24 16.37
CA MET A 99 -10.19 5.70 16.22
C MET A 99 -11.21 4.91 17.06
N GLY A 100 -10.79 3.97 17.90
CA GLY A 100 -11.69 3.14 18.71
C GLY A 100 -12.43 2.04 17.94
N MET A 101 -12.07 1.81 16.67
CA MET A 101 -12.66 0.76 15.82
C MET A 101 -11.94 -0.58 16.05
N THR A 102 -12.15 -1.17 17.23
CA THR A 102 -11.41 -2.35 17.70
C THR A 102 -11.56 -3.57 16.78
N ASP A 103 -12.77 -3.84 16.29
CA ASP A 103 -13.05 -5.03 15.49
C ASP A 103 -12.33 -4.95 14.13
N LEU A 104 -12.43 -3.80 13.46
CA LEU A 104 -11.71 -3.54 12.21
C LEU A 104 -10.19 -3.57 12.40
N SER A 105 -9.69 -3.06 13.52
CA SER A 105 -8.28 -3.14 13.87
C SER A 105 -7.82 -4.58 14.05
N ALA A 106 -8.60 -5.39 14.77
CA ALA A 106 -8.31 -6.80 15.02
C ALA A 106 -8.34 -7.62 13.74
N ASP A 107 -9.28 -7.35 12.83
CA ASP A 107 -9.34 -8.01 11.53
C ASP A 107 -8.14 -7.70 10.65
N ALA A 108 -7.76 -6.42 10.54
CA ALA A 108 -6.58 -6.01 9.78
C ALA A 108 -5.29 -6.63 10.38
N LEU A 109 -5.18 -6.65 11.72
CA LEU A 109 -4.05 -7.28 12.42
C LEU A 109 -4.00 -8.79 12.20
N ARG A 110 -5.14 -9.47 12.22
CA ARG A 110 -5.24 -10.91 11.96
C ARG A 110 -4.77 -11.24 10.55
N VAL A 111 -5.18 -10.46 9.54
CA VAL A 111 -4.72 -10.63 8.16
C VAL A 111 -3.20 -10.42 8.06
N LEU A 112 -2.66 -9.40 8.74
CA LEU A 112 -1.21 -9.16 8.80
C LEU A 112 -0.46 -10.36 9.41
N GLN A 113 -0.93 -10.87 10.56
CA GLN A 113 -0.30 -11.99 11.27
C GLN A 113 -0.33 -13.28 10.46
N LEU A 114 -1.45 -13.59 9.80
CA LEU A 114 -1.61 -14.83 9.03
C LEU A 114 -0.73 -14.85 7.77
N ASN A 115 -0.61 -13.73 7.07
CA ASN A 115 0.08 -13.68 5.77
C ASN A 115 1.54 -13.25 5.89
N TYR A 116 1.91 -12.52 6.95
CA TYR A 116 3.26 -11.98 7.14
C TYR A 116 3.79 -12.26 8.56
N PRO A 117 3.91 -13.55 8.94
CA PRO A 117 4.46 -13.92 10.24
C PRO A 117 5.90 -13.39 10.35
N GLY A 118 6.19 -12.62 11.39
CA GLY A 118 7.50 -11.99 11.62
C GLY A 118 7.62 -10.53 11.16
N HIS A 119 6.59 -9.97 10.51
CA HIS A 119 6.56 -8.53 10.23
C HIS A 119 6.46 -7.71 11.53
N ASP A 120 7.32 -6.69 11.68
CA ASP A 120 7.40 -5.89 12.90
C ASP A 120 6.12 -5.09 13.20
N GLY A 121 5.28 -4.89 12.17
CA GLY A 121 4.00 -4.21 12.25
C GLY A 121 3.04 -4.84 13.27
N VAL A 122 3.13 -6.15 13.50
CA VAL A 122 2.31 -6.84 14.51
C VAL A 122 2.57 -6.29 15.91
N ALA A 123 3.85 -6.18 16.29
CA ALA A 123 4.24 -5.61 17.58
C ALA A 123 3.90 -4.12 17.69
N LYS A 124 4.09 -3.37 16.59
CA LYS A 124 3.78 -1.93 16.55
C LYS A 124 2.29 -1.64 16.72
N VAL A 125 1.39 -2.46 16.15
CA VAL A 125 -0.07 -2.32 16.35
C VAL A 125 -0.45 -2.61 17.81
N ALA A 126 0.16 -3.63 18.42
CA ALA A 126 -0.08 -3.96 19.82
C ALA A 126 0.29 -2.79 20.75
N GLN A 127 1.43 -2.14 20.51
CA GLN A 127 1.92 -0.99 21.29
C GLN A 127 1.16 0.32 21.05
N THR A 128 0.36 0.41 19.99
CA THR A 128 -0.40 1.62 19.68
C THR A 128 -1.50 1.80 20.74
N LYS A 129 -1.51 2.96 21.42
CA LYS A 129 -2.51 3.30 22.43
C LYS A 129 -3.74 3.93 21.77
N ASN A 130 -4.91 3.71 22.36
CA ASN A 130 -6.12 4.44 21.99
C ASN A 130 -5.96 5.90 22.43
N VAL A 131 -6.52 6.84 21.67
CA VAL A 131 -6.64 8.22 22.14
C VAL A 131 -7.78 8.22 23.15
N GLU A 132 -7.48 8.60 24.40
CA GLU A 132 -8.48 8.83 25.45
C GLU A 132 -9.32 10.07 25.14
#